data_AF-A0A660PTF6-F1
#
_entry.id   AF-A0A660PTF6-F1
#
_cell.length_a   1.000
_cell.length_b   1.000
_cell.length_c   1.000
_cell.angle_alpha   90.00
_cell.angle_beta   90.00
_cell.angle_gamma   90.00
#
_symmetry.space_group_name_H-M   'P 1'
#
loop_
_entity.id
_entity.type
_entity.pdbx_description
1 polymer ?
#
loop_
_entity_poly.entity_id
_entity_poly.type
_entity_poly.pdbx_seq_one_letter_code
_entity_poly.pdbx_strand_id
1 'polypeptide(L)'
;MSQTADSRPWIFNFVKWYGYMFAVTFLLYGCVSIILGFLDRQTDDMSEWIIFVLVGAIVISVCVAFRDRRPWGWYGLVGVNALIVVFALFDLGQSLNILLMAMSLIALVALFIPQTKGMIFKGR
;
A
#
# COMPACT_ATOMS: atom_id res chain seq x y z
N MET A 1 29.65 4.89 -3.64
CA MET A 1 28.20 4.76 -3.96
C MET A 1 28.08 4.07 -5.31
N SER A 2 27.90 2.76 -5.31
CA SER A 2 27.74 1.99 -6.55
C SER A 2 26.34 2.25 -7.12
N GLN A 3 26.26 3.05 -8.18
CA GLN A 3 25.09 3.09 -9.07
C GLN A 3 25.02 1.75 -9.80
N THR A 4 24.51 0.71 -9.13
CA THR A 4 23.92 -0.41 -9.83
C THR A 4 22.65 0.14 -10.47
N ALA A 5 22.72 0.45 -11.77
CA ALA A 5 21.53 0.77 -12.55
C ALA A 5 20.53 -0.35 -12.29
N ASP A 6 19.45 -0.02 -11.56
CA ASP A 6 18.45 -0.97 -11.11
C ASP A 6 17.75 -1.49 -12.38
N SER A 7 18.24 -2.62 -12.91
CA SER A 7 17.77 -3.25 -14.15
C SER A 7 16.38 -3.89 -14.00
N ARG A 8 15.61 -3.42 -13.02
CA ARG A 8 14.24 -3.85 -12.76
C ARG A 8 13.32 -3.16 -13.77
N PRO A 9 12.40 -3.91 -14.38
CA PRO A 9 11.30 -3.37 -15.17
C PRO A 9 10.63 -2.18 -14.50
N TRP A 10 10.37 -1.14 -15.28
CA TRP A 10 9.79 0.11 -14.79
C TRP A 10 8.46 -0.12 -14.03
N ILE A 11 7.67 -1.11 -14.47
CA ILE A 11 6.41 -1.54 -13.84
C ILE A 11 6.62 -1.98 -12.39
N PHE A 12 7.70 -2.70 -12.10
CA PHE A 12 8.00 -3.14 -10.73
C PHE A 12 8.30 -1.94 -9.82
N ASN A 13 9.06 -0.96 -10.33
CA ASN A 13 9.36 0.25 -9.60
C ASN A 13 8.12 1.13 -9.40
N PHE A 14 7.24 1.20 -10.39
CA PHE A 14 5.95 1.90 -10.27
C PHE A 14 5.10 1.30 -9.15
N VAL A 15 4.88 -0.02 -9.14
CA VAL A 15 4.08 -0.71 -8.11
C VAL A 15 4.69 -0.53 -6.72
N LYS A 16 6.03 -0.63 -6.62
CA LYS A 16 6.76 -0.42 -5.37
C LYS A 16 6.52 0.99 -4.82
N TRP A 17 6.69 2.02 -5.65
CA TRP A 17 6.50 3.42 -5.24
C TRP A 17 5.05 3.73 -4.89
N TYR A 18 4.10 3.23 -5.68
CA TYR A 18 2.68 3.34 -5.37
C TYR A 18 2.35 2.74 -3.99
N GLY A 19 2.83 1.52 -3.70
CA GLY A 19 2.63 0.88 -2.40
C GLY A 19 3.22 1.71 -1.24
N TYR A 20 4.41 2.28 -1.41
CA TYR A 20 5.01 3.15 -0.39
C TYR A 20 4.21 4.44 -0.18
N MET A 21 3.79 5.12 -1.24
CA MET A 21 2.97 6.32 -1.14
C MET A 21 1.68 6.04 -0.38
N PHE A 22 1.01 4.94 -0.72
CA PHE A 22 -0.21 4.50 -0.05
C PHE A 22 0.02 4.22 1.44
N ALA A 23 1.08 3.47 1.78
CA ALA A 23 1.40 3.15 3.16
C ALA A 23 1.74 4.39 4.00
N VAL A 24 2.49 5.33 3.41
CA VAL A 24 2.84 6.61 4.05
C VAL A 24 1.60 7.45 4.31
N THR A 25 0.62 7.49 3.39
CA THR A 25 -0.65 8.21 3.63
C THR A 25 -1.37 7.67 4.87
N PHE A 26 -1.49 6.35 5.02
CA PHE A 26 -2.13 5.73 6.19
C PHE A 26 -1.38 6.04 7.49
N LEU A 27 -0.05 5.95 7.45
CA LEU A 27 0.78 6.22 8.61
C LEU A 27 0.72 7.69 9.02
N LEU A 28 0.82 8.62 8.05
CA LEU A 28 0.70 10.05 8.30
C LEU A 28 -0.68 10.40 8.86
N TYR A 29 -1.74 9.87 8.26
CA TYR A 29 -3.11 10.10 8.73
C TYR A 29 -3.29 9.63 10.18
N GLY A 30 -2.88 8.39 10.49
CA GLY A 30 -2.97 7.86 11.85
C GLY A 30 -2.12 8.64 12.86
N CYS A 31 -0.85 8.93 12.52
CA CYS A 31 0.05 9.66 13.42
C CYS A 31 -0.43 11.10 13.69
N VAL A 32 -0.85 11.83 12.67
CA VAL A 32 -1.38 13.19 12.83
C VAL A 32 -2.65 13.16 13.67
N SER A 33 -3.55 12.20 13.43
CA SER A 33 -4.80 12.08 14.20
C SER A 33 -4.54 11.78 15.68
N ILE A 34 -3.54 10.94 16.00
CA ILE A 34 -3.13 10.71 17.40
C ILE A 34 -2.62 12.00 18.06
N ILE A 35 -1.78 12.77 17.36
CA ILE A 35 -1.24 14.04 17.89
C ILE A 35 -2.38 15.03 18.14
N LEU A 36 -3.30 15.17 17.19
CA LEU A 36 -4.46 16.06 17.32
C LEU A 36 -5.40 15.62 18.43
N GLY A 37 -5.69 14.33 18.54
CA GLY A 37 -6.52 13.80 19.62
C GLY A 37 -5.92 14.01 21.00
N PHE A 38 -4.60 13.91 21.14
CA PHE A 38 -3.93 14.24 22.39
C PHE A 38 -4.00 15.74 22.71
N LEU A 39 -3.87 16.61 21.70
CA LEU A 39 -3.96 18.05 21.86
C LEU A 39 -5.38 18.50 22.25
N ASP A 40 -6.40 17.88 21.65
CA ASP A 40 -7.82 18.22 21.87
C ASP A 40 -8.44 17.48 23.07
N ARG A 41 -7.69 16.58 23.71
CA ARG A 41 -8.15 15.67 24.79
C ARG A 41 -9.37 14.82 24.41
N GLN A 42 -9.60 14.63 23.12
CA GLN A 42 -10.70 13.81 22.63
C GLN A 42 -10.21 12.36 22.51
N THR A 43 -10.55 11.54 23.49
CA THR A 43 -10.08 10.13 23.57
C THR A 43 -11.07 9.12 22.99
N ASP A 44 -12.27 9.55 22.59
CA ASP A 44 -13.34 8.64 22.18
C ASP A 44 -12.98 7.86 20.91
N ASP A 45 -12.24 8.48 19.99
CA ASP A 45 -11.81 7.87 18.71
C ASP A 45 -10.36 7.37 18.72
N MET A 46 -9.72 7.32 19.90
CA MET A 46 -8.29 6.97 19.99
C MET A 46 -7.98 5.57 19.48
N SER A 47 -8.94 4.64 19.61
CA SER A 47 -8.81 3.27 19.11
C SER A 47 -8.73 3.21 17.58
N GLU A 48 -9.50 4.03 16.87
CA GLU A 48 -9.53 4.08 15.42
C GLU A 48 -8.18 4.55 14.86
N TRP A 49 -7.61 5.62 15.42
CA TRP A 49 -6.33 6.16 14.95
C TRP A 49 -5.16 5.20 15.18
N ILE A 50 -5.17 4.47 16.31
CA ILE A 50 -4.16 3.43 16.58
C ILE A 50 -4.25 2.31 15.54
N ILE A 51 -5.46 1.89 15.16
CA ILE A 51 -5.67 0.89 14.11
C ILE A 51 -5.09 1.41 12.78
N PHE A 52 -5.35 2.67 12.41
CA PHE A 52 -4.78 3.24 11.17
C PHE A 52 -3.25 3.24 11.14
N VAL A 53 -2.59 3.56 12.27
CA VAL A 53 -1.12 3.49 12.36
C VAL A 53 -0.62 2.06 12.23
N LEU A 54 -1.24 1.10 12.92
CA LEU A 54 -0.88 -0.31 12.84
C LEU A 54 -1.05 -0.86 11.41
N VAL A 55 -2.17 -0.54 10.77
CA VAL A 55 -2.42 -0.88 9.37
C VAL A 55 -1.35 -0.27 8.47
N GLY A 56 -1.03 1.02 8.63
CA GLY A 56 0.05 1.68 7.89
C GLY A 56 1.39 0.97 8.04
N ALA A 57 1.77 0.58 9.26
CA ALA A 57 3.01 -0.15 9.54
C ALA A 57 3.03 -1.55 8.89
N ILE A 58 1.91 -2.26 8.89
CA ILE A 58 1.76 -3.54 8.21
C ILE A 58 1.92 -3.36 6.69
N VAL A 59 1.29 -2.35 6.09
CA VAL A 59 1.41 -2.08 4.65
C VAL A 59 2.86 -1.71 4.28
N ILE A 60 3.56 -0.92 5.10
CA ILE A 60 5.00 -0.65 4.89
C ILE A 60 5.80 -1.95 4.91
N SER A 61 5.53 -2.85 5.87
CA SER A 61 6.22 -4.13 5.99
C SER A 61 6.02 -5.00 4.76
N VAL A 62 4.80 -5.03 4.21
CA VAL A 62 4.47 -5.68 2.94
C VAL A 62 5.23 -5.05 1.77
N CYS A 63 5.33 -3.71 1.71
CA CYS A 63 6.08 -3.00 0.66
C CYS A 63 7.57 -3.31 0.70
N VAL A 64 8.16 -3.39 1.90
CA VAL A 64 9.56 -3.79 2.10
C VAL A 64 9.77 -5.24 1.65
N ALA A 65 8.87 -6.14 2.01
CA ALA A 65 8.92 -7.53 1.58
C ALA A 65 8.82 -7.68 0.05
N PHE A 66 7.97 -6.88 -0.59
CA PHE A 66 7.86 -6.82 -2.05
C PHE A 66 9.16 -6.30 -2.69
N ARG A 67 9.77 -5.25 -2.15
CA ARG A 67 11.07 -4.72 -2.59
C ARG A 67 12.16 -5.79 -2.56
N ASP A 68 12.14 -6.61 -1.51
CA ASP A 68 13.07 -7.71 -1.27
C ASP A 68 12.67 -9.00 -2.02
N ARG A 69 11.67 -8.92 -2.92
CA ARG A 69 11.16 -10.00 -3.78
C ARG A 69 10.65 -11.23 -3.01
N ARG A 70 10.17 -11.03 -1.78
CA ARG A 70 9.57 -12.11 -1.00
C ARG A 70 8.14 -12.38 -1.50
N PRO A 71 7.74 -13.65 -1.72
CA PRO A 71 6.41 -14.00 -2.22
C PRO A 71 5.26 -13.44 -1.37
N TRP A 72 5.41 -13.42 -0.05
CA TRP A 72 4.39 -12.89 0.86
C TRP A 72 4.17 -11.37 0.72
N GLY A 73 5.19 -10.62 0.27
CA GLY A 73 5.02 -9.20 -0.05
C GLY A 73 4.15 -8.98 -1.28
N TRP A 74 4.24 -9.87 -2.28
CA TRP A 74 3.33 -9.86 -3.43
C TRP A 74 1.90 -10.17 -3.01
N TYR A 75 1.69 -11.23 -2.22
CA TYR A 75 0.36 -11.59 -1.71
C TYR A 75 -0.24 -10.47 -0.86
N GLY A 76 0.58 -9.81 -0.02
CA GLY A 76 0.14 -8.67 0.78
C GLY A 76 -0.31 -7.49 -0.09
N LEU A 77 0.45 -7.10 -1.12
CA LEU A 77 0.04 -6.01 -2.01
C LEU A 77 -1.22 -6.36 -2.81
N VAL A 78 -1.35 -7.60 -3.28
CA VAL A 78 -2.58 -8.06 -3.94
C VAL A 78 -3.76 -7.97 -2.99
N GLY A 79 -3.62 -8.47 -1.76
CA GLY A 79 -4.67 -8.43 -0.74
C GLY A 79 -5.11 -7.01 -0.39
N VAL A 80 -4.15 -6.10 -0.15
CA VAL A 80 -4.44 -4.69 0.16
C VAL A 80 -5.17 -4.01 -1.00
N ASN A 81 -4.68 -4.14 -2.24
CA ASN A 81 -5.34 -3.52 -3.38
C ASN A 81 -6.72 -4.12 -3.66
N ALA A 82 -6.88 -5.44 -3.53
CA ALA A 82 -8.19 -6.08 -3.68
C ALA A 82 -9.19 -5.58 -2.63
N LEU A 83 -8.74 -5.42 -1.39
CA LEU A 83 -9.57 -4.90 -0.30
C LEU A 83 -10.02 -3.45 -0.58
N ILE A 84 -9.13 -2.59 -1.07
CA ILE A 84 -9.46 -1.21 -1.46
C ILE A 84 -10.50 -1.19 -2.57
N VAL A 85 -10.34 -2.04 -3.59
CA VAL A 85 -11.32 -2.14 -4.69
C VAL A 85 -12.68 -2.58 -4.15
N VAL A 86 -12.72 -3.59 -3.28
CA VAL A 86 -13.98 -4.05 -2.68
C VAL A 86 -14.64 -2.95 -1.85
N PHE A 87 -13.89 -2.24 -1.00
CA PHE A 87 -14.45 -1.14 -0.22
C PHE A 87 -14.94 0.02 -1.08
N ALA A 88 -14.18 0.39 -2.12
CA ALA A 88 -14.58 1.45 -3.03
C ALA A 88 -15.84 1.10 -3.84
N LEU A 89 -16.09 -0.19 -4.12
CA LEU A 89 -17.32 -0.63 -4.78
C LEU A 89 -18.57 -0.45 -3.89
N PHE A 90 -18.42 -0.52 -2.56
CA PHE A 90 -19.54 -0.31 -1.63
C PHE A 90 -19.90 1.17 -1.46
N ASP A 91 -18.99 2.10 -1.77
CA ASP A 91 -19.21 3.55 -1.62
C ASP A 91 -18.74 4.33 -2.85
N LEU A 92 -19.44 4.14 -3.98
CA LEU A 92 -19.19 4.83 -5.24
C LEU A 92 -19.65 6.29 -5.26
N GLY A 93 -20.32 6.77 -4.20
CA GLY A 93 -20.83 8.14 -4.12
C GLY A 93 -19.72 9.20 -3.99
N GLN A 94 -18.54 8.79 -3.53
CA GLN A 94 -17.41 9.69 -3.31
C GLN A 94 -16.40 9.62 -4.46
N SER A 95 -16.10 10.77 -5.07
CA SER A 95 -15.11 10.88 -6.15
C SER A 95 -13.73 10.33 -5.77
N LEU A 96 -13.37 10.43 -4.49
CA LEU A 96 -12.12 9.90 -3.94
C LEU A 96 -12.06 8.35 -4.03
N ASN A 97 -13.15 7.67 -3.72
CA ASN A 97 -13.23 6.21 -3.76
C ASN A 97 -13.10 5.69 -5.20
N ILE A 98 -13.69 6.39 -6.16
CA ILE A 98 -13.55 6.08 -7.58
C ILE A 98 -12.09 6.20 -8.02
N LEU A 99 -11.40 7.27 -7.62
CA LEU A 99 -9.98 7.46 -7.93
C LEU A 99 -9.11 6.37 -7.29
N LEU A 100 -9.34 6.06 -6.01
CA LEU A 100 -8.62 5.01 -5.29
C LEU A 100 -8.86 3.63 -5.92
N MET A 101 -10.08 3.33 -6.34
CA MET A 101 -10.43 2.11 -7.05
C MET A 101 -9.67 2.01 -8.37
N ALA A 102 -9.69 3.06 -9.19
CA ALA A 102 -8.99 3.09 -10.48
C ALA A 102 -7.48 2.87 -10.29
N MET A 103 -6.86 3.55 -9.32
CA MET A 103 -5.43 3.37 -9.03
C MET A 103 -5.12 1.96 -8.51
N SER A 104 -5.96 1.42 -7.63
CA SER A 104 -5.77 0.07 -7.06
C SER A 104 -5.95 -1.02 -8.11
N LEU A 105 -6.88 -0.84 -9.06
CA LEU A 105 -7.05 -1.73 -10.21
C LEU A 105 -5.82 -1.72 -11.12
N ILE A 106 -5.28 -0.54 -11.43
CA ILE A 106 -4.05 -0.41 -12.22
C ILE A 106 -2.88 -1.12 -11.51
N ALA A 107 -2.74 -0.93 -10.19
CA ALA A 107 -1.71 -1.60 -9.39
C ALA A 107 -1.90 -3.13 -9.37
N LEU A 108 -3.13 -3.62 -9.25
CA LEU A 108 -3.44 -5.06 -9.34
C LEU A 108 -3.04 -5.62 -10.70
N VAL A 109 -3.49 -5.00 -11.79
CA VAL A 109 -3.12 -5.45 -13.15
C VAL A 109 -1.60 -5.49 -13.28
N ALA A 110 -0.90 -4.44 -12.83
CA ALA A 110 0.57 -4.39 -12.86
C ALA A 110 1.25 -5.49 -12.02
N LEU A 111 0.65 -5.93 -10.91
CA LEU A 111 1.12 -7.04 -10.09
C LEU A 111 0.99 -8.41 -10.78
N PHE A 112 -0.04 -8.58 -11.63
CA PHE A 112 -0.29 -9.82 -12.37
C PHE A 112 0.49 -9.91 -13.69
N ILE A 113 1.09 -8.82 -14.18
CA ILE A 113 1.94 -8.85 -15.37
C ILE A 113 3.10 -9.85 -15.15
N PRO A 114 3.41 -10.71 -16.16
CA PRO A 114 4.42 -11.76 -16.02
C PRO A 114 5.83 -11.24 -15.71
N GLN A 115 6.14 -9.99 -16.06
CA GLN A 115 7.40 -9.32 -15.69
C GLN A 115 7.55 -9.18 -14.16
N THR A 116 6.47 -8.77 -13.48
CA THR A 116 6.45 -8.57 -12.02
C THR A 116 6.44 -9.91 -11.29
N LYS A 117 5.57 -10.84 -11.73
CA LYS A 117 5.48 -12.20 -11.16
C LYS A 117 6.77 -12.99 -11.35
N GLY A 118 7.40 -12.85 -12.53
CA GLY A 118 8.66 -13.51 -12.84
C GLY A 118 9.80 -13.12 -11.90
N MET A 119 9.92 -11.85 -11.50
CA MET A 119 10.98 -11.44 -10.57
C MET A 119 10.84 -12.01 -9.16
N ILE A 120 9.63 -12.38 -8.75
CA ILE A 120 9.34 -12.86 -7.39
C ILE A 120 9.36 -14.38 -7.33
N PHE A 121 8.87 -15.06 -8.38
CA PHE A 121 8.71 -16.51 -8.39
C PHE A 121 9.71 -17.28 -9.24
N LYS A 122 10.43 -16.63 -10.18
CA LYS A 122 11.41 -17.29 -11.06
C LYS A 122 12.81 -17.45 -10.45
N GLY A 123 13.01 -16.96 -9.23
CA GLY A 123 14.26 -17.07 -8.46
C GLY A 123 14.31 -18.29 -7.52
N ARG A 124 13.47 -19.30 -7.74
CA ARG A 124 13.54 -20.62 -7.09
C ARG A 124 13.74 -21.70 -8.13
#